data_AF-A0A2I0WJD7-F1
#
_entry.id   AF-A0A2I0WJD7-F1
#
_cell.length_a   1.000
_cell.length_b   1.000
_cell.length_c   1.000
_cell.angle_alpha   90.00
_cell.angle_beta   90.00
_cell.angle_gamma   90.00
#
_symmetry.space_group_name_H-M   'P 1'
#
loop_
_entity.id
_entity.type
_entity.pdbx_description
1 polymer ?
#
loop_
_entity_poly.entity_id
_entity_poly.type
_entity_poly.pdbx_seq_one_letter_code
_entity_poly.pdbx_strand_id
1 'polypeptide(L)'
;MLVRRMLHCKHYTFFMLCKDVELTSGKDLADIKPNFVELARCVGKGVIMTAPAPPGIGFDFFTRFFCPKMGVNEVSKLIRFCKVLMVE
;
A
#
# COMPACT_ATOMS: atom_id res chain seq x y z
N MET A 1 -6.63 10.42 -4.99
CA MET A 1 -5.64 11.38 -5.55
C MET A 1 -4.20 10.86 -5.40
N LEU A 2 -3.99 9.79 -4.62
CA LEU A 2 -2.68 9.19 -4.36
C LEU A 2 -2.23 8.28 -5.53
N VAL A 3 -3.15 7.52 -6.14
CA VAL A 3 -2.85 6.56 -7.23
C VAL A 3 -2.11 7.20 -8.42
N ARG A 4 -2.43 8.46 -8.77
CA ARG A 4 -1.76 9.15 -9.90
C ARG A 4 -0.36 9.69 -9.55
N ARG A 5 -0.04 9.88 -8.27
CA ARG A 5 1.23 10.51 -7.84
C ARG A 5 2.34 9.51 -7.54
N MET A 6 2.01 8.22 -7.48
CA MET A 6 2.96 7.17 -7.14
C MET A 6 3.74 6.58 -8.35
N LEU A 7 3.37 6.96 -9.58
CA LEU A 7 3.91 6.41 -10.84
C LEU A 7 5.40 6.69 -11.10
N HIS A 8 6.07 7.56 -10.33
CA HIS A 8 7.44 8.01 -10.62
C HIS A 8 8.54 7.31 -9.80
N CYS A 9 8.21 6.37 -8.92
CA CYS A 9 9.20 5.64 -8.13
C CYS A 9 9.57 4.32 -8.83
N LYS A 10 10.85 4.04 -9.12
CA LYS A 10 11.26 2.78 -9.80
C LYS A 10 10.94 1.49 -9.03
N HIS A 11 10.49 1.58 -7.78
CA HIS A 11 9.90 0.45 -7.03
C HIS A 11 8.50 0.06 -7.54
N TYR A 12 7.79 0.94 -8.26
CA TYR A 12 6.38 0.78 -8.63
C TYR A 12 6.10 -0.22 -9.75
N THR A 13 7.06 -0.47 -10.65
CA THR A 13 6.88 -1.45 -11.74
C THR A 13 6.67 -2.87 -11.22
N PHE A 14 7.17 -3.19 -10.02
CA PHE A 14 6.87 -4.46 -9.34
C PHE A 14 5.43 -4.51 -8.79
N PHE A 15 4.89 -3.35 -8.40
CA PHE A 15 3.56 -3.20 -7.80
C PHE A 15 2.42 -2.99 -8.80
N MET A 16 2.71 -2.74 -10.07
CA MET A 16 1.71 -2.44 -11.12
C MET A 16 0.69 -3.58 -11.38
N LEU A 17 0.97 -4.79 -10.89
CA LEU A 17 0.05 -5.94 -10.96
C LEU A 17 -0.72 -6.19 -9.65
N CYS A 18 -0.61 -5.32 -8.65
CA CYS A 18 -1.33 -5.42 -7.39
C CYS A 18 -2.56 -4.51 -7.39
N LYS A 19 -3.55 -4.84 -6.55
CA LYS A 19 -4.72 -3.99 -6.33
C LYS A 19 -4.39 -2.96 -5.24
N ASP A 20 -4.55 -1.67 -5.54
CA ASP A 20 -4.39 -0.59 -4.57
C ASP A 20 -5.73 -0.22 -3.89
N VAL A 21 -5.68 0.00 -2.58
CA VAL A 21 -6.78 0.51 -1.75
C VAL A 21 -6.28 1.70 -0.94
N GLU A 22 -6.88 2.87 -1.15
CA GLU A 22 -6.64 4.09 -0.36
C GLU A 22 -7.61 4.10 0.84
N LEU A 23 -7.07 4.30 2.05
CA LEU A 23 -7.81 4.43 3.30
C LEU A 23 -7.71 5.84 3.85
N THR A 24 -8.64 6.18 4.74
CA THR A 24 -8.77 7.52 5.32
C THR A 24 -7.78 7.81 6.44
N SER A 25 -7.30 6.80 7.17
CA SER A 25 -6.39 7.00 8.29
C SER A 25 -5.40 5.86 8.50
N GLY A 26 -4.23 6.17 9.06
CA GLY A 26 -3.25 5.16 9.46
C GLY A 26 -3.77 4.19 10.53
N LYS A 27 -4.77 4.60 11.32
CA LYS A 27 -5.43 3.73 12.29
C LYS A 27 -6.26 2.66 11.58
N ASP A 28 -7.07 3.04 10.59
CA ASP A 28 -7.85 2.08 9.79
C ASP A 28 -6.92 1.06 9.12
N LEU A 29 -5.77 1.52 8.62
CA LEU A 29 -4.74 0.65 8.04
C LEU A 29 -4.14 -0.32 9.06
N ALA A 30 -3.89 0.12 10.29
CA ALA A 30 -3.34 -0.71 11.36
C ALA A 30 -4.35 -1.76 11.86
N ASP A 31 -5.62 -1.36 11.99
CA ASP A 31 -6.69 -2.19 12.55
C ASP A 31 -7.26 -3.20 11.53
N ILE A 32 -6.92 -3.07 10.25
CA ILE A 32 -7.34 -4.00 9.21
C ILE A 32 -6.88 -5.44 9.50
N LYS A 33 -7.86 -6.34 9.50
CA LYS A 33 -7.70 -7.79 9.50
C LYS A 33 -8.05 -8.34 8.11
N PRO A 34 -7.06 -8.54 7.23
CA PRO A 34 -7.33 -9.03 5.89
C PRO A 34 -7.87 -10.47 5.91
N ASN A 35 -8.87 -10.76 5.07
CA ASN A 35 -9.25 -12.14 4.78
C ASN A 35 -8.33 -12.69 3.68
N PHE A 36 -7.30 -13.44 4.07
CA PHE A 36 -6.30 -13.96 3.13
C PHE A 36 -6.86 -14.90 2.07
N VAL A 37 -7.95 -15.62 2.36
CA VAL A 37 -8.62 -16.51 1.40
C VAL A 37 -9.23 -15.69 0.27
N GLU A 38 -9.90 -14.59 0.61
CA GLU A 38 -10.47 -13.68 -0.40
C GLU A 38 -9.38 -12.92 -1.15
N LEU A 39 -8.35 -12.44 -0.44
CA LEU A 39 -7.22 -11.76 -1.07
C LEU A 39 -6.45 -12.69 -2.04
N ALA A 40 -6.39 -13.99 -1.76
CA ALA A 40 -5.80 -14.97 -2.66
C ALA A 40 -6.61 -15.16 -3.95
N ARG A 41 -7.90 -14.78 -3.95
CA ARG A 41 -8.76 -14.84 -5.15
C ARG A 41 -8.75 -13.54 -5.96
N CYS A 42 -8.32 -12.41 -5.38
CA CYS A 42 -8.26 -11.12 -6.08
C CYS A 42 -7.40 -11.19 -7.35
N VAL A 43 -7.81 -10.52 -8.43
CA VAL A 43 -7.01 -10.39 -9.65
C VAL A 43 -5.73 -9.60 -9.34
N GLY A 44 -4.60 -10.03 -9.92
CA GLY A 44 -3.28 -9.46 -9.63
C GLY A 44 -2.42 -10.33 -8.69
N LYS A 45 -1.27 -9.79 -8.28
CA LYS A 45 -0.29 -10.48 -7.41
C LYS A 45 -0.60 -10.33 -5.91
N GLY A 46 -1.31 -9.29 -5.51
CA GLY A 46 -1.60 -8.99 -4.11
C GLY A 46 -2.39 -7.71 -3.96
N VAL A 47 -2.55 -7.26 -2.72
CA VAL A 47 -3.27 -6.04 -2.37
C VAL A 47 -2.37 -5.13 -1.56
N ILE A 48 -2.30 -3.87 -1.99
CA ILE A 48 -1.59 -2.79 -1.33
C ILE A 48 -2.63 -1.89 -0.69
N MET A 49 -2.49 -1.64 0.60
CA MET A 49 -3.38 -0.74 1.34
C MET A 49 -2.56 0.45 1.81
N THR A 50 -3.00 1.65 1.48
CA THR A 50 -2.29 2.90 1.77
C THR A 50 -3.15 3.83 2.61
N ALA A 51 -2.55 4.61 3.49
CA ALA A 51 -3.25 5.60 4.30
C ALA A 51 -2.37 6.82 4.57
N PRO A 52 -2.94 8.02 4.72
CA PRO A 52 -2.16 9.22 5.00
C PRO A 52 -1.44 9.11 6.34
N ALA A 53 -0.20 9.60 6.36
CA ALA A 53 0.57 9.75 7.56
C ALA A 53 0.11 10.99 8.35
N PRO A 54 0.09 10.94 9.70
CA PRO A 54 -0.04 12.13 10.52
C PRO A 54 0.98 13.20 10.16
N PRO A 55 0.64 14.50 10.21
CA PRO A 55 1.60 15.56 9.97
C PRO A 55 2.75 15.50 10.99
N GLY A 56 3.96 15.86 10.55
CA GLY A 56 5.14 15.97 11.41
C GLY A 56 5.98 14.70 11.59
N ILE A 57 5.61 13.56 10.98
CA ILE A 57 6.37 12.31 11.11
C ILE A 57 7.39 12.06 9.98
N GLY A 58 7.49 12.98 9.01
CA GLY A 58 8.44 12.90 7.90
C GLY A 58 8.09 11.90 6.78
N PHE A 59 6.87 11.36 6.79
CA PHE A 59 6.32 10.48 5.75
C PHE A 59 5.01 11.05 5.21
N ASP A 60 4.69 10.76 3.95
CA ASP A 60 3.42 11.21 3.33
C ASP A 60 2.29 10.20 3.59
N PHE A 61 2.63 8.91 3.62
CA PHE A 61 1.66 7.83 3.80
C PHE A 61 2.29 6.57 4.42
N PHE A 62 1.44 5.74 4.97
CA PHE A 62 1.73 4.37 5.39
C PHE A 62 1.23 3.39 4.34
N THR A 63 1.87 2.23 4.27
CA THR A 63 1.47 1.17 3.35
C THR A 63 1.65 -0.21 3.98
N ARG A 64 0.64 -1.08 3.78
CA ARG A 64 0.70 -2.51 4.03
C ARG A 64 0.57 -3.27 2.72
N PHE A 65 1.31 -4.36 2.57
CA PHE A 65 1.28 -5.19 1.37
C PHE A 65 1.00 -6.66 1.70
N PHE A 66 -0.07 -7.18 1.10
CA PHE A 66 -0.54 -8.56 1.27
C PHE A 66 -0.40 -9.33 -0.04
N CYS A 67 0.25 -10.49 0.00
CA CYS A 67 0.54 -11.29 -1.20
C CYS A 67 0.24 -12.79 -0.99
N PRO A 68 -0.96 -13.16 -0.51
CA PRO A 68 -1.26 -14.54 -0.11
C PRO A 68 -1.15 -15.54 -1.27
N LYS A 69 -1.30 -15.10 -2.53
CA LYS A 69 -1.06 -15.94 -3.72
C LYS A 69 0.36 -16.48 -3.83
N MET A 70 1.33 -15.74 -3.31
CA MET A 70 2.74 -16.13 -3.32
C MET A 70 3.10 -16.91 -2.04
N GLY A 71 2.11 -17.37 -1.27
CA GLY A 71 2.30 -18.07 0.00
C GLY A 71 2.69 -17.16 1.16
N VAL A 72 2.76 -15.83 0.95
CA VAL A 72 3.12 -14.85 1.99
C VAL A 72 1.94 -13.95 2.28
N ASN A 73 1.31 -14.16 3.43
CA ASN A 73 0.12 -13.43 3.84
C ASN A 73 0.37 -11.91 3.93
N GLU A 74 1.45 -11.48 4.57
CA GLU A 74 1.84 -10.08 4.69
C GLU A 74 3.35 -9.94 4.49
N VAL A 75 3.74 -9.17 3.48
CA VAL A 75 5.15 -8.98 3.09
C VAL A 75 5.76 -7.80 3.87
N SER A 76 4.97 -6.74 4.05
CA SER A 76 5.42 -5.53 4.74
C SER A 76 4.28 -4.90 5.52
N LYS A 77 4.49 -4.72 6.83
CA LYS A 77 3.55 -3.98 7.71
C LYS A 77 3.67 -2.46 7.60
N LEU A 78 4.82 -1.96 7.13
CA LEU A 78 5.07 -0.53 7.02
C LEU A 78 6.10 -0.26 5.94
N ILE A 79 5.67 -0.14 4.69
CA ILE A 79 6.56 0.44 3.67
C ILE A 79 6.52 1.95 3.88
N ARG A 80 7.65 2.51 4.37
CA ARG A 80 7.90 3.95 4.44
C ARG A 80 8.31 4.40 3.04
N PHE A 81 7.41 5.04 2.30
CA PHE A 81 7.83 5.79 1.13
C PHE A 81 8.24 7.20 1.55
N CYS A 82 9.47 7.56 1.20
CA CYS A 82 10.03 8.89 1.37
C CYS A 82 9.36 9.86 0.40
N LYS A 83 9.12 11.10 0.87
CA LYS A 83 8.67 12.29 0.12
C LYS A 83 8.47 12.00 -1.37
N VAL A 84 7.24 11.74 -1.79
CA VAL A 84 6.93 11.99 -3.20
C VAL A 84 7.04 13.50 -3.34
N LEU A 85 8.16 13.99 -3.89
CA LEU A 85 8.30 15.37 -4.32
C LEU A 85 7.04 15.69 -5.13
N MET A 86 6.15 16.47 -4.54
CA MET A 86 5.00 17.03 -5.24
C MET A 86 5.58 17.92 -6.35
N VAL A 87 5.67 17.38 -7.56
CA VAL A 87 5.62 18.22 -8.75
C VAL A 87 4.13 18.43 -8.97
N GLU A 88 3.68 19.67 -8.77
CA GLU A 88 2.34 20.13 -9.15
C GLU A 88 2.03 19.80 -10.62
#